data_AF-A0AAN7YLN2-F1
#
_entry.id   AF-A0AAN7YLN2-F1
#
_cell.length_a   1.000
_cell.length_b   1.000
_cell.length_c   1.000
_cell.angle_alpha   90.00
_cell.angle_beta   90.00
_cell.angle_gamma   90.00
#
_symmetry.space_group_name_H-M   'P 1'
#
loop_
_entity.id
_entity.type
_entity.pdbx_description
1 polymer ?
#
loop_
_entity_poly.entity_id
_entity_poly.type
_entity_poly.pdbx_seq_one_letter_code
_entity_poly.pdbx_strand_id
1 'polypeptide(L)'
;MRLLLSLFILLNVLGLNVFAQHGDHHHSDIHFTQFLIQGPGCSAGGEFVHVNMCNGNICGKSGALFSEIDYIHMEYLLSFTNDTSCKKTNSSITFECSDETNEAVSIGDGYSVTCYDDEYVAPNYSKFLINGPTCSNDGETISNINECLTICNFNGKVVEKTETSFNTFSFDTYTDDISTKTCSSLKASQDFVCLPDSGKVSVGNYSIVCESSSSSLVSSSILLTMIILSIVFLV
;
A
#
# COMPACT_ATOMS: atom_id res chain seq x y z
N MET A 1 -8.59 -39.31 -35.20
CA MET A 1 -8.52 -38.01 -35.91
C MET A 1 -9.72 -37.09 -35.64
N ARG A 2 -10.98 -37.50 -35.89
CA ARG A 2 -12.14 -36.60 -35.67
C ARG A 2 -12.29 -36.12 -34.22
N LEU A 3 -12.07 -37.00 -33.24
CA LEU A 3 -12.17 -36.65 -31.82
C LEU A 3 -11.10 -35.62 -31.39
N LEU A 4 -9.85 -35.81 -31.83
CA LEU A 4 -8.74 -34.89 -31.56
C LEU A 4 -8.96 -33.51 -32.21
N LEU A 5 -9.55 -33.48 -33.41
CA LEU A 5 -9.88 -32.23 -34.10
C LEU A 5 -10.98 -31.46 -33.35
N SER A 6 -12.03 -32.16 -32.89
CA SER A 6 -13.10 -31.56 -32.08
C SER A 6 -12.58 -31.03 -30.73
N LEU A 7 -11.64 -31.75 -30.11
CA LEU A 7 -11.03 -31.38 -28.85
C LEU A 7 -10.12 -30.15 -28.98
N PHE A 8 -9.34 -30.08 -30.07
CA PHE A 8 -8.51 -28.92 -30.39
C PHE A 8 -9.35 -27.67 -30.67
N ILE A 9 -10.46 -27.81 -31.41
CA ILE A 9 -11.40 -26.71 -31.64
C ILE A 9 -12.03 -26.25 -30.32
N LEU A 10 -12.45 -27.18 -29.46
CA LEU A 10 -13.05 -26.84 -28.17
C LEU A 10 -12.05 -26.10 -27.26
N LEU A 11 -10.79 -26.53 -27.20
CA LEU A 11 -9.70 -25.86 -26.46
C LEU A 11 -9.43 -24.45 -26.99
N ASN A 12 -9.42 -24.24 -28.31
CA ASN A 12 -9.21 -22.92 -28.89
C ASN A 12 -10.43 -21.99 -28.66
N VAL A 13 -11.65 -22.52 -28.72
CA VAL A 13 -12.87 -21.74 -28.42
C VAL A 13 -12.96 -21.39 -26.94
N LEU A 14 -12.59 -22.32 -26.04
CA LEU A 14 -12.48 -22.04 -24.61
C LEU A 14 -11.37 -21.03 -24.31
N GLY A 15 -10.19 -21.18 -24.93
CA GLY A 15 -9.10 -20.22 -24.83
C GLY A 15 -9.51 -18.83 -25.29
N LEU A 16 -10.14 -18.73 -26.47
CA LEU A 16 -10.66 -17.47 -27.00
C LEU A 16 -11.78 -16.88 -26.13
N ASN A 17 -12.65 -17.68 -25.52
CA ASN A 17 -13.66 -17.18 -24.58
C ASN A 17 -13.03 -16.69 -23.27
N VAL A 18 -11.98 -17.35 -22.77
CA VAL A 18 -11.22 -16.87 -21.62
C VAL A 18 -10.52 -15.57 -21.98
N PHE A 19 -9.82 -15.49 -23.12
CA PHE A 19 -9.17 -14.27 -23.58
C PHE A 19 -10.18 -13.15 -23.92
N ALA A 20 -11.37 -13.46 -24.41
CA ALA A 20 -12.42 -12.46 -24.67
C ALA A 20 -13.10 -11.99 -23.37
N GLN A 21 -13.23 -12.87 -22.36
CA GLN A 21 -13.64 -12.46 -21.00
C GLN A 21 -12.58 -11.60 -20.30
N HIS A 22 -11.31 -11.71 -20.69
CA HIS A 22 -10.21 -10.87 -20.17
C HIS A 22 -9.78 -9.77 -21.16
N GLY A 23 -10.48 -9.63 -22.29
CA GLY A 23 -9.95 -8.93 -23.47
C GLY A 23 -10.62 -7.60 -23.80
N ASP A 24 -11.68 -7.21 -23.09
CA ASP A 24 -12.46 -6.02 -23.44
C ASP A 24 -13.06 -5.27 -22.23
N HIS A 25 -12.47 -5.45 -21.03
CA HIS A 25 -12.84 -4.70 -19.81
C HIS A 25 -11.88 -3.53 -19.47
N HIS A 26 -10.81 -3.35 -20.27
CA HIS A 26 -9.72 -2.45 -19.92
C HIS A 26 -10.02 -0.94 -19.98
N HIS A 27 -11.23 -0.52 -20.36
CA HIS A 27 -11.57 0.91 -20.45
C HIS A 27 -12.88 1.32 -19.74
N SER A 28 -13.58 0.43 -19.00
CA SER A 28 -14.81 0.80 -18.28
C SER A 28 -14.90 0.47 -16.79
N ASP A 29 -13.96 -0.34 -16.26
CA ASP A 29 -14.15 -0.97 -14.95
C ASP A 29 -13.00 -0.70 -13.96
N ILE A 30 -12.10 0.26 -14.24
CA ILE A 30 -11.06 0.63 -13.27
C ILE A 30 -11.70 1.51 -12.20
N HIS A 31 -11.80 0.98 -10.97
CA HIS A 31 -12.27 1.72 -9.80
C HIS A 31 -11.12 1.90 -8.81
N PHE A 32 -10.67 3.14 -8.61
CA PHE A 32 -9.73 3.45 -7.54
C PHE A 32 -10.45 3.53 -6.20
N THR A 33 -9.99 2.70 -5.26
CA THR A 33 -10.57 2.64 -3.91
C THR A 33 -9.56 3.03 -2.85
N GLN A 34 -8.28 3.09 -3.18
CA GLN A 34 -7.18 3.34 -2.25
C GLN A 34 -6.31 4.49 -2.76
N PHE A 35 -5.87 5.36 -1.86
CA PHE A 35 -5.17 6.59 -2.21
C PHE A 35 -4.01 6.83 -1.24
N LEU A 36 -2.82 7.10 -1.79
CA LEU A 36 -1.69 7.58 -1.02
C LEU A 36 -1.62 9.10 -1.18
N ILE A 37 -1.91 9.84 -0.10
CA ILE A 37 -1.84 11.29 -0.06
C ILE A 37 -0.48 11.70 0.49
N GLN A 38 0.27 12.51 -0.25
CA GLN A 38 1.56 13.04 0.16
C GLN A 38 1.52 14.57 0.14
N GLY A 39 2.28 15.21 1.02
CA GLY A 39 2.34 16.66 1.10
C GLY A 39 2.62 17.20 2.50
N PRO A 40 2.45 18.52 2.71
CA PRO A 40 2.69 19.15 4.00
C PRO A 40 1.81 18.56 5.12
N GLY A 41 2.44 18.21 6.25
CA GLY A 41 1.73 17.70 7.43
C GLY A 41 1.41 16.20 7.40
N CYS A 42 1.66 15.50 6.28
CA CYS A 42 1.59 14.04 6.21
C CYS A 42 2.73 13.40 7.00
N SER A 43 2.50 12.16 7.45
CA SER A 43 3.56 11.26 7.90
C SER A 43 4.62 11.09 6.81
N ALA A 44 5.82 10.65 7.19
CA ALA A 44 6.86 10.39 6.21
C ALA A 44 6.38 9.32 5.21
N GLY A 45 6.46 9.61 3.91
CA GLY A 45 5.91 8.72 2.87
C GLY A 45 4.44 8.95 2.54
N GLY A 46 3.69 9.73 3.33
CA GLY A 46 2.31 10.10 3.06
C GLY A 46 1.30 9.55 4.08
N GLU A 47 0.04 9.51 3.70
CA GLU A 47 -1.07 8.88 4.43
C GLU A 47 -1.84 7.99 3.45
N PHE A 48 -2.03 6.72 3.82
CA PHE A 48 -2.80 5.78 3.02
C PHE A 48 -4.26 5.79 3.46
N VAL A 49 -5.16 6.14 2.54
CA VAL A 49 -6.60 6.29 2.82
C VAL A 49 -7.41 5.43 1.88
N HIS A 50 -8.55 4.97 2.36
CA HIS A 50 -9.51 4.23 1.57
C HIS A 50 -10.73 5.11 1.32
N VAL A 51 -11.38 4.88 0.18
CA VAL A 51 -12.59 5.61 -0.15
C VAL A 51 -13.72 5.31 0.82
N ASN A 52 -14.59 6.29 1.02
CA ASN A 52 -15.75 6.21 1.92
C ASN A 52 -15.36 5.95 3.39
N MET A 53 -14.08 6.14 3.74
CA MET A 53 -13.61 6.19 5.11
C MET A 53 -13.41 7.63 5.56
N CYS A 54 -13.90 7.93 6.75
CA CYS A 54 -13.56 9.16 7.47
C CYS A 54 -12.34 8.87 8.34
N ASN A 55 -11.21 9.47 7.99
CA ASN A 55 -9.96 9.31 8.71
C ASN A 55 -9.80 10.47 9.69
N GLY A 56 -9.52 10.13 10.95
CA GLY A 56 -9.30 11.13 12.00
C GLY A 56 -8.08 12.02 11.75
N ASN A 57 -7.14 11.56 10.92
CA ASN A 57 -5.94 12.29 10.54
C ASN A 57 -5.49 11.92 9.11
N ILE A 58 -5.67 12.84 8.17
CA ILE A 58 -5.05 12.92 6.85
C ILE A 58 -4.16 14.16 6.86
N CYS A 59 -2.86 13.97 6.94
CA CYS A 59 -1.85 15.04 6.86
C CYS A 59 -2.02 16.17 7.89
N GLY A 60 -2.33 15.80 9.13
CA GLY A 60 -2.50 16.72 10.26
C GLY A 60 -3.89 17.33 10.37
N LYS A 61 -4.84 16.92 9.53
CA LYS A 61 -6.25 17.36 9.54
C LYS A 61 -7.15 16.14 9.55
N SER A 62 -8.36 16.20 10.11
CA SER A 62 -9.32 15.12 9.82
C SER A 62 -9.72 15.20 8.34
N GLY A 63 -10.19 14.11 7.74
CA GLY A 63 -10.59 14.15 6.35
C GLY A 63 -11.38 12.93 5.93
N ALA A 64 -12.25 13.09 4.95
CA ALA A 64 -12.91 11.99 4.27
C ALA A 64 -12.63 12.10 2.78
N LEU A 65 -12.34 10.96 2.18
CA LEU A 65 -12.21 10.82 0.74
C LEU A 65 -13.50 10.15 0.24
N PHE A 66 -14.20 10.81 -0.67
CA PHE A 66 -15.47 10.35 -1.23
C PHE A 66 -15.27 10.03 -2.72
N SER A 67 -15.77 8.87 -3.16
CA SER A 67 -15.35 8.27 -4.44
C SER A 67 -15.84 8.98 -5.69
N GLU A 68 -17.04 9.56 -5.72
CA GLU A 68 -17.71 9.70 -7.02
C GLU A 68 -18.38 11.06 -7.18
N ILE A 69 -17.74 11.92 -7.98
CA ILE A 69 -18.41 13.07 -8.61
C ILE A 69 -18.75 12.72 -10.07
N ASP A 70 -17.84 12.05 -10.79
CA ASP A 70 -18.05 11.63 -12.18
C ASP A 70 -17.32 10.30 -12.49
N TYR A 71 -18.11 9.28 -12.82
CA TYR A 71 -17.64 7.93 -13.16
C TYR A 71 -16.91 7.88 -14.51
N ILE A 72 -17.26 8.76 -15.44
CA ILE A 72 -16.71 8.77 -16.80
C ILE A 72 -15.29 9.35 -16.80
N HIS A 73 -15.02 10.27 -15.87
CA HIS A 73 -13.74 10.98 -15.76
C HIS A 73 -12.93 10.53 -14.53
N MET A 74 -13.31 9.44 -13.85
CA MET A 74 -12.63 8.93 -12.64
C MET A 74 -12.29 10.06 -11.64
N GLU A 75 -13.27 10.93 -11.38
CA GLU A 75 -13.09 12.11 -10.54
C GLU A 75 -13.46 11.83 -9.07
N TYR A 76 -12.51 12.10 -8.19
CA TYR A 76 -12.56 11.86 -6.76
C TYR A 76 -12.56 13.17 -5.97
N LEU A 77 -13.21 13.16 -4.80
CA LEU A 77 -13.27 14.31 -3.89
C LEU A 77 -12.54 14.03 -2.58
N LEU A 78 -11.40 14.68 -2.38
CA LEU A 78 -10.73 14.72 -1.08
C LEU A 78 -11.26 15.90 -0.27
N SER A 79 -11.94 15.61 0.85
CA SER A 79 -12.48 16.63 1.76
C SER A 79 -11.70 16.65 3.07
N PHE A 80 -11.06 17.79 3.37
CA PHE A 80 -10.45 18.02 4.68
C PHE A 80 -11.46 18.66 5.64
N THR A 81 -11.53 18.13 6.85
CA THR A 81 -12.43 18.53 7.94
C THR A 81 -11.63 18.76 9.23
N ASN A 82 -12.16 19.56 10.15
CA ASN A 82 -11.59 19.69 11.50
C ASN A 82 -12.37 18.86 12.55
N ASP A 83 -13.35 18.09 12.10
CA ASP A 83 -14.19 17.20 12.91
C ASP A 83 -13.93 15.75 12.51
N THR A 84 -13.69 14.89 13.50
CA THR A 84 -13.48 13.45 13.36
C THR A 84 -14.70 12.70 12.86
N SER A 85 -15.87 13.36 12.77
CA SER A 85 -17.06 12.81 12.14
C SER A 85 -17.15 13.02 10.63
N CYS A 86 -16.24 13.81 10.05
CA CYS A 86 -16.21 14.21 8.63
C CYS A 86 -17.53 14.77 8.07
N LYS A 87 -18.38 15.34 8.93
CA LYS A 87 -19.66 15.94 8.53
C LYS A 87 -19.54 17.39 8.05
N LYS A 88 -18.41 18.06 8.31
CA LYS A 88 -18.20 19.48 8.02
C LYS A 88 -16.89 19.66 7.26
N THR A 89 -16.98 19.79 5.94
CA THR A 89 -15.83 20.03 5.08
C THR A 89 -15.43 21.51 5.15
N ASN A 90 -14.16 21.78 5.44
CA ASN A 90 -13.61 23.14 5.41
C ASN A 90 -12.98 23.47 4.05
N SER A 91 -12.44 22.45 3.38
CA SER A 91 -11.84 22.56 2.06
C SER A 91 -11.97 21.22 1.35
N SER A 92 -12.27 21.26 0.05
CA SER A 92 -12.37 20.08 -0.79
C SER A 92 -11.55 20.28 -2.06
N ILE A 93 -10.93 19.20 -2.52
CA ILE A 93 -10.15 19.17 -3.75
C ILE A 93 -10.68 18.04 -4.61
N THR A 94 -11.04 18.36 -5.85
CA THR A 94 -11.39 17.36 -6.86
C THR A 94 -10.13 17.02 -7.65
N PHE A 95 -9.92 15.73 -7.92
CA PHE A 95 -8.82 15.24 -8.73
C PHE A 95 -9.26 14.05 -9.57
N GLU A 96 -8.59 13.85 -10.70
CA GLU A 96 -8.81 12.73 -11.61
C GLU A 96 -7.66 11.75 -11.47
N CYS A 97 -7.97 10.46 -11.43
CA CYS A 97 -6.97 9.40 -11.49
C CYS A 97 -6.84 8.92 -12.94
N SER A 98 -5.61 8.69 -13.39
CA SER A 98 -5.34 8.08 -14.70
C SER A 98 -5.27 6.56 -14.62
N ASP A 99 -5.61 5.89 -15.72
CA ASP A 99 -5.43 4.43 -15.90
C ASP A 99 -3.96 3.98 -15.78
N GLU A 100 -3.01 4.91 -15.83
CA GLU A 100 -1.60 4.65 -15.57
C GLU A 100 -1.38 4.43 -14.07
N THR A 101 -1.16 3.17 -13.69
CA THR A 101 -1.03 2.78 -12.28
C THR A 101 0.22 3.39 -11.65
N ASN A 102 0.05 3.91 -10.43
CA ASN A 102 1.10 4.45 -9.57
C ASN A 102 1.71 5.81 -9.95
N GLU A 103 1.14 6.57 -10.88
CA GLU A 103 1.56 7.97 -11.07
C GLU A 103 0.95 8.86 -9.98
N ALA A 104 1.77 9.76 -9.42
CA ALA A 104 1.31 10.74 -8.45
C ALA A 104 0.74 11.97 -9.18
N VAL A 105 -0.54 12.25 -8.97
CA VAL A 105 -1.25 13.42 -9.48
C VAL A 105 -1.09 14.58 -8.49
N SER A 106 -0.64 15.76 -8.96
CA SER A 106 -0.59 16.94 -8.09
C SER A 106 -1.98 17.54 -7.92
N ILE A 107 -2.38 17.78 -6.68
CA ILE A 107 -3.72 18.29 -6.33
C ILE A 107 -3.68 19.72 -5.75
N GLY A 108 -2.54 20.41 -5.88
CA GLY A 108 -2.35 21.78 -5.39
C GLY A 108 -1.80 21.88 -3.96
N ASP A 109 -1.37 23.09 -3.57
CA ASP A 109 -0.81 23.41 -2.23
C ASP A 109 0.34 22.49 -1.76
N GLY A 110 1.07 21.91 -2.71
CA GLY A 110 2.18 20.98 -2.46
C GLY A 110 1.74 19.55 -2.11
N TYR A 111 0.45 19.21 -2.29
CA TYR A 111 -0.05 17.86 -2.14
C TYR A 111 -0.04 17.09 -3.48
N SER A 112 0.11 15.78 -3.37
CA SER A 112 -0.07 14.82 -4.46
C SER A 112 -0.85 13.60 -3.98
N VAL A 113 -1.53 12.94 -4.91
CA VAL A 113 -2.27 11.70 -4.71
C VAL A 113 -1.79 10.66 -5.69
N THR A 114 -1.46 9.48 -5.20
CA THR A 114 -1.32 8.27 -6.03
C THR A 114 -2.56 7.41 -5.82
N CYS A 115 -3.21 7.02 -6.92
CA CYS A 115 -4.41 6.21 -6.90
C CYS A 115 -4.08 4.73 -7.10
N TYR A 116 -4.75 3.88 -6.33
CA TYR A 116 -4.65 2.42 -6.42
C TYR A 116 -6.04 1.82 -6.62
N ASP A 117 -6.14 0.91 -7.59
CA ASP A 117 -7.37 0.19 -7.91
C ASP A 117 -7.82 -0.72 -6.76
N ASP A 118 -8.98 -1.36 -6.93
CA ASP A 118 -9.53 -2.34 -5.99
C ASP A 118 -8.77 -3.68 -6.00
N GLU A 119 -8.03 -3.98 -7.06
CA GLU A 119 -7.13 -5.14 -7.14
C GLU A 119 -5.86 -4.95 -6.31
N TYR A 120 -5.46 -3.71 -6.02
CA TYR A 120 -4.29 -3.43 -5.22
C TYR A 120 -4.46 -3.96 -3.79
N VAL A 121 -3.74 -5.04 -3.49
CA VAL A 121 -3.61 -5.55 -2.12
C VAL A 121 -2.40 -4.89 -1.48
N ALA A 122 -2.67 -3.97 -0.54
CA ALA A 122 -1.64 -3.33 0.26
C ALA A 122 -0.73 -4.40 0.91
N PRO A 123 0.60 -4.40 0.66
CA PRO A 123 1.48 -5.44 1.18
C PRO A 123 1.48 -5.44 2.71
N ASN A 124 1.49 -6.62 3.32
CA ASN A 124 1.72 -6.72 4.76
C ASN A 124 3.23 -6.66 5.03
N TYR A 125 3.67 -5.58 5.68
CA TYR A 125 5.07 -5.33 5.98
C TYR A 125 5.43 -5.84 7.37
N SER A 126 6.31 -6.83 7.42
CA SER A 126 6.82 -7.38 8.68
C SER A 126 8.31 -7.16 8.89
N LYS A 127 9.02 -6.73 7.85
CA LYS A 127 10.47 -6.55 7.87
C LYS A 127 10.83 -5.13 7.46
N PHE A 128 11.75 -4.53 8.21
CA PHE A 128 12.12 -3.11 8.04
C PHE A 128 13.64 -3.03 7.98
N LEU A 129 14.16 -2.51 6.86
CA LEU A 129 15.57 -2.20 6.72
C LEU A 129 15.79 -0.71 7.01
N ILE A 130 16.50 -0.42 8.10
CA ILE A 130 16.76 0.93 8.57
C ILE A 130 18.22 1.32 8.25
N ASN A 131 18.38 2.43 7.55
CA ASN A 131 19.66 3.01 7.16
C ASN A 131 19.81 4.40 7.79
N GLY A 132 21.02 4.77 8.21
CA GLY A 132 21.26 6.05 8.86
C GLY A 132 22.68 6.19 9.42
N PRO A 133 22.99 7.34 10.05
CA PRO A 133 24.36 7.73 10.43
C PRO A 133 25.09 6.77 11.37
N THR A 134 24.35 6.00 12.16
CA THR A 134 24.87 5.07 13.17
C THR A 134 24.65 3.60 12.80
N CYS A 135 24.07 3.34 11.63
CA CYS A 135 23.84 1.99 11.12
C CYS A 135 25.12 1.44 10.48
N SER A 136 25.19 0.12 10.32
CA SER A 136 26.17 -0.48 9.42
C SER A 136 25.93 -0.04 7.97
N ASN A 137 26.90 -0.25 7.08
CA ASN A 137 26.72 0.06 5.65
C ASN A 137 25.57 -0.73 5.00
N ASP A 138 25.25 -1.89 5.55
CA ASP A 138 24.15 -2.75 5.09
C ASP A 138 22.83 -2.42 5.82
N GLY A 139 22.80 -1.36 6.62
CA GLY A 139 21.65 -1.00 7.47
C GLY A 139 21.49 -1.92 8.67
N GLU A 140 20.31 -1.86 9.27
CA GLU A 140 19.86 -2.80 10.30
C GLU A 140 18.45 -3.31 9.98
N THR A 141 18.25 -4.61 10.13
CA THR A 141 16.97 -5.27 9.84
C THR A 141 16.20 -5.55 11.11
N ILE A 142 14.95 -5.10 11.15
CA ILE A 142 13.96 -5.47 12.15
C ILE A 142 13.00 -6.46 11.52
N SER A 143 12.91 -7.66 12.08
CA SER A 143 12.01 -8.72 11.59
C SER A 143 10.71 -8.83 12.38
N ASN A 144 10.56 -8.07 13.49
CA ASN A 144 9.37 -8.08 14.33
C ASN A 144 9.00 -6.66 14.79
N ILE A 145 7.86 -6.15 14.30
CA ILE A 145 7.32 -4.79 14.48
C ILE A 145 6.81 -4.46 15.88
N ASN A 146 7.20 -5.22 16.90
CA ASN A 146 6.73 -4.99 18.26
C ASN A 146 7.79 -5.29 19.33
N GLU A 147 9.03 -5.48 18.93
CA GLU A 147 10.15 -5.75 19.85
C GLU A 147 10.96 -4.49 20.14
N CYS A 148 11.32 -4.31 21.41
CA CYS A 148 12.26 -3.28 21.85
C CYS A 148 13.68 -3.74 21.50
N LEU A 149 14.35 -3.05 20.59
CA LEU A 149 15.68 -3.43 20.10
C LEU A 149 16.62 -2.23 20.12
N THR A 150 17.92 -2.51 20.13
CA THR A 150 18.92 -1.49 19.82
C THR A 150 19.09 -1.43 18.31
N ILE A 151 18.49 -0.44 17.67
CA ILE A 151 18.55 -0.21 16.22
C ILE A 151 19.66 0.80 15.96
N CYS A 152 20.63 0.47 15.12
CA CYS A 152 21.75 1.30 14.72
C CYS A 152 22.41 2.03 15.91
N ASN A 153 22.75 1.28 16.97
CA ASN A 153 23.35 1.79 18.21
C ASN A 153 22.47 2.77 19.03
N PHE A 154 21.17 2.86 18.77
CA PHE A 154 20.21 3.57 19.63
C PHE A 154 19.04 2.66 20.01
N ASN A 155 18.42 2.98 21.14
CA ASN A 155 17.24 2.28 21.61
C ASN A 155 16.01 2.71 20.80
N GLY A 156 15.44 1.77 20.03
CA GLY A 156 14.30 2.07 19.18
C GLY A 156 13.33 0.90 18.96
N LYS A 157 12.16 1.23 18.42
CA LYS A 157 11.09 0.29 18.13
C LYS A 157 10.30 0.79 16.92
N VAL A 158 9.93 -0.13 16.03
CA VAL A 158 8.86 0.12 15.05
C VAL A 158 7.57 -0.43 15.63
N VAL A 159 6.45 0.28 15.50
CA VAL A 159 5.12 -0.16 15.94
C VAL A 159 4.12 0.09 14.81
N GLU A 160 3.23 -0.86 14.54
CA GLU A 160 2.12 -0.67 13.62
C GLU A 160 1.00 0.15 14.27
N LYS A 161 0.49 1.19 13.58
CA LYS A 161 -0.65 1.98 14.04
C LYS A 161 -1.95 1.36 13.56
N THR A 162 -2.66 0.67 14.45
CA THR A 162 -3.92 -0.01 14.12
C THR A 162 -5.12 0.93 13.93
N GLU A 163 -5.03 2.21 14.34
CA GLU A 163 -6.19 3.09 14.46
C GLU A 163 -6.31 4.18 13.39
N THR A 164 -5.23 4.51 12.66
CA THR A 164 -5.20 5.75 11.85
C THR A 164 -5.13 5.54 10.33
N SER A 165 -4.59 4.42 9.86
CA SER A 165 -4.36 4.17 8.43
C SER A 165 -3.71 2.81 8.22
N PHE A 166 -4.07 2.10 7.14
CA PHE A 166 -3.41 0.84 6.76
C PHE A 166 -1.93 1.11 6.42
N ASN A 167 -1.02 0.18 6.75
CA ASN A 167 0.42 0.27 6.46
C ASN A 167 1.15 1.49 7.04
N THR A 168 0.64 2.04 8.14
CA THR A 168 1.27 3.14 8.87
C THR A 168 1.96 2.62 10.12
N PHE A 169 3.18 3.09 10.32
CA PHE A 169 4.06 2.66 11.39
C PHE A 169 4.62 3.88 12.12
N SER A 170 4.88 3.71 13.41
CA SER A 170 5.60 4.69 14.22
C SER A 170 7.01 4.20 14.44
N PHE A 171 7.99 5.06 14.15
CA PHE A 171 9.37 4.87 14.55
C PHE A 171 9.63 5.59 15.86
N ASP A 172 9.81 4.80 16.92
CA ASP A 172 9.88 5.24 18.29
C ASP A 172 11.30 5.12 18.84
N THR A 173 11.75 6.16 19.54
CA THR A 173 13.03 6.14 20.27
C THR A 173 12.81 6.26 21.77
N TYR A 174 13.59 5.52 22.56
CA TYR A 174 13.48 5.49 24.02
C TYR A 174 14.84 5.69 24.72
N THR A 175 14.81 6.17 25.96
CA THR A 175 16.02 6.53 26.73
C THR A 175 16.50 5.45 27.69
N ASP A 176 15.62 4.52 28.06
CA ASP A 176 15.90 3.58 29.14
C ASP A 176 16.72 2.39 28.64
N ASP A 177 17.57 1.86 29.52
CA ASP A 177 18.46 0.73 29.24
C ASP A 177 17.64 -0.57 29.02
N ILE A 178 18.10 -1.44 28.12
CA ILE A 178 17.39 -2.58 27.48
C ILE A 178 16.78 -3.58 28.49
N SER A 179 17.15 -3.48 29.77
CA SER A 179 16.74 -4.37 30.86
C SER A 179 15.25 -4.36 31.21
N THR A 180 14.52 -3.28 30.92
CA THR A 180 13.07 -3.22 31.11
C THR A 180 12.37 -3.38 29.76
N LYS A 181 11.89 -4.61 29.47
CA LYS A 181 11.22 -5.04 28.23
C LYS A 181 9.98 -4.21 27.78
N THR A 182 9.72 -3.06 28.38
CA THR A 182 8.45 -2.34 28.27
C THR A 182 8.47 -1.12 27.36
N CYS A 183 9.62 -0.66 26.81
CA CYS A 183 9.70 0.55 25.95
C CYS A 183 8.83 1.73 26.46
N SER A 184 8.68 1.86 27.78
CA SER A 184 7.54 2.58 28.38
C SER A 184 7.68 4.10 28.30
N SER A 185 8.87 4.58 27.96
CA SER A 185 9.27 5.99 27.98
C SER A 185 9.60 6.44 26.55
N LEU A 186 8.55 6.68 25.74
CA LEU A 186 8.67 7.18 24.37
C LEU A 186 9.08 8.66 24.37
N LYS A 187 10.15 9.01 23.64
CA LYS A 187 10.67 10.38 23.61
C LYS A 187 10.29 11.14 22.33
N ALA A 188 10.33 10.44 21.21
CA ALA A 188 9.95 10.95 19.90
C ALA A 188 9.38 9.78 19.11
N SER A 189 8.16 9.98 18.63
CA SER A 189 7.50 9.10 17.66
C SER A 189 7.45 9.86 16.35
N GLN A 190 7.92 9.23 15.28
CA GLN A 190 7.74 9.75 13.93
C GLN A 190 6.99 8.71 13.12
N ASP A 191 5.82 9.11 12.65
CA ASP A 191 4.98 8.25 11.84
C ASP A 191 5.50 8.21 10.40
N PHE A 192 5.42 7.04 9.79
CA PHE A 192 5.77 6.81 8.41
C PHE A 192 4.85 5.76 7.78
N VAL A 193 4.60 5.90 6.48
CA VAL A 193 3.87 4.94 5.67
C VAL A 193 4.88 4.12 4.87
N CYS A 194 4.66 2.81 4.82
CA CYS A 194 5.41 1.95 3.93
C CYS A 194 4.94 2.15 2.48
N LEU A 195 5.87 2.57 1.63
CA LEU A 195 5.62 2.74 0.20
C LEU A 195 5.63 1.37 -0.51
N PRO A 196 4.84 1.20 -1.59
CA PRO A 196 4.95 0.04 -2.47
C PRO A 196 6.36 -0.12 -3.06
N ASP A 197 6.64 -1.30 -3.62
CA ASP A 197 7.88 -1.63 -4.34
C ASP A 197 9.18 -1.46 -3.55
N SER A 198 9.12 -1.67 -2.22
CA SER A 198 10.27 -1.44 -1.32
C SER A 198 10.78 0.00 -1.39
N GLY A 199 9.87 0.94 -1.68
CA GLY A 199 10.16 2.36 -1.70
C GLY A 199 10.79 2.81 -0.38
N LYS A 200 11.83 3.63 -0.51
CA LYS A 200 12.59 4.16 0.61
C LYS A 200 11.89 5.38 1.18
N VAL A 201 11.52 5.34 2.47
CA VAL A 201 10.93 6.48 3.18
C VAL A 201 11.95 7.14 4.10
N SER A 202 11.95 8.47 4.18
CA SER A 202 12.87 9.24 5.03
C SER A 202 12.17 9.69 6.32
N VAL A 203 12.67 9.22 7.46
CA VAL A 203 12.12 9.49 8.80
C VAL A 203 13.21 10.18 9.63
N GLY A 204 13.17 11.51 9.66
CA GLY A 204 14.24 12.31 10.25
C GLY A 204 15.58 12.08 9.55
N ASN A 205 16.59 11.64 10.32
CA ASN A 205 17.92 11.30 9.78
C ASN A 205 18.04 9.84 9.30
N TYR A 206 16.96 9.06 9.44
CA TYR A 206 16.93 7.66 9.05
C TYR A 206 16.18 7.49 7.75
N SER A 207 16.42 6.35 7.14
CA SER A 207 15.61 5.92 6.03
C SER A 207 15.27 4.46 6.11
N ILE A 208 14.00 4.18 5.88
CA ILE A 208 13.38 2.90 6.15
C ILE A 208 12.90 2.35 4.81
N VAL A 209 13.23 1.09 4.55
CA VAL A 209 12.65 0.30 3.46
C VAL A 209 11.79 -0.76 4.11
N CYS A 210 10.52 -0.80 3.74
CA CYS A 210 9.61 -1.81 4.22
C CYS A 210 9.59 -3.01 3.27
N GLU A 211 9.81 -4.19 3.80
CA GLU A 211 9.82 -5.44 3.07
C GLU A 211 8.60 -6.29 3.50
N SER A 212 7.80 -6.70 2.52
CA SER A 212 6.68 -7.60 2.74
C SER A 212 7.16 -9.01 3.09
N SER A 213 6.48 -9.71 3.99
CA SER A 213 6.84 -11.09 4.38
C SER A 213 6.65 -12.12 3.26
N SER A 214 5.99 -11.75 2.15
CA SER A 214 5.62 -12.65 1.07
C SER A 214 6.65 -12.64 -0.06
N SER A 215 7.51 -13.66 -0.05
CA SER A 215 7.96 -14.26 -1.29
C SER A 215 6.74 -14.72 -2.10
N SER A 216 6.74 -14.36 -3.39
CA SER A 216 5.80 -14.76 -4.43
C SER A 216 5.16 -16.15 -4.21
N LEU A 217 3.88 -16.17 -3.83
CA LEU A 217 3.05 -17.37 -3.85
C LEU A 217 1.75 -17.11 -4.62
N VAL A 218 1.89 -16.57 -5.83
CA VAL A 218 0.89 -16.78 -6.88
C VAL A 218 1.63 -17.39 -8.06
N SER A 219 1.02 -18.43 -8.65
CA SER A 219 1.46 -19.17 -9.83
C SER A 219 2.29 -20.46 -9.65
N SER A 220 2.14 -21.18 -8.53
CA SER A 220 2.44 -22.63 -8.52
C SER A 220 1.20 -23.47 -8.84
N SER A 221 0.00 -23.02 -8.44
CA SER A 221 -1.26 -23.75 -8.65
C SER A 221 -1.74 -23.70 -10.10
N ILE A 222 -1.59 -22.56 -10.78
CA ILE A 222 -1.94 -22.37 -12.20
C ILE A 222 -0.98 -23.15 -13.10
N LEU A 223 0.33 -23.11 -12.80
CA LEU A 223 1.33 -23.88 -13.55
C LEU A 223 1.10 -25.40 -13.41
N LEU A 224 0.81 -25.86 -12.19
CA LEU A 224 0.54 -27.28 -11.93
C LEU A 224 -0.76 -27.75 -12.61
N THR A 225 -1.82 -26.95 -12.60
CA THR A 225 -3.07 -27.28 -13.31
C THR A 225 -2.90 -27.29 -14.82
N MET A 226 -2.15 -26.34 -15.39
CA MET A 226 -1.79 -26.34 -16.82
C MET A 226 -0.96 -27.57 -17.22
N ILE A 227 -0.01 -28.01 -16.39
CA ILE A 227 0.81 -29.20 -16.63
C ILE A 227 -0.04 -30.48 -16.56
N ILE A 228 -0.91 -30.61 -15.55
CA ILE A 228 -1.80 -31.76 -15.41
C ILE A 228 -2.74 -31.88 -16.62
N LEU A 229 -3.36 -30.76 -17.04
CA LEU A 229 -4.20 -30.73 -18.25
C LEU A 229 -3.41 -31.14 -19.50
N SER A 230 -2.18 -30.65 -19.66
CA SER A 230 -1.33 -30.98 -20.81
C SER A 230 -0.95 -32.47 -20.86
N ILE A 231 -0.69 -33.10 -19.71
CA ILE A 231 -0.39 -34.54 -19.62
C ILE A 231 -1.64 -35.37 -19.96
N VAL A 232 -2.82 -34.96 -19.49
CA VAL A 232 -4.10 -35.63 -19.79
C VAL A 232 -4.44 -35.57 -21.29
N PHE A 233 -4.02 -34.53 -22.01
CA PHE A 233 -4.19 -34.44 -23.47
C PHE A 233 -3.15 -35.24 -24.28
N LEU A 234 -2.04 -35.64 -23.66
CA LEU A 234 -0.94 -36.38 -24.31
C LEU A 234 -1.10 -37.91 -24.25
N VAL A 235 -1.93 -38.41 -23.33
CA VAL A 235 -2.30 -39.84 -23.18
C VAL A 235 -3.59 -40.13 -23.94
#